data_AF-A0A963LEF4-F1
#
_entry.id   AF-A0A963LEF4-F1
#
_cell.length_a   1.000
_cell.length_b   1.000
_cell.length_c   1.000
_cell.angle_alpha   90.00
_cell.angle_beta   90.00
_cell.angle_gamma   90.00
#
_symmetry.space_group_name_H-M   'P 1'
#
loop_
_entity.id
_entity.type
_entity.pdbx_description
1 polymer ?
#
loop_
_entity_poly.entity_id
_entity_poly.type
_entity_poly.pdbx_seq_one_letter_code
_entity_poly.pdbx_strand_id
1 'polypeptide(L)' 'MAARYYSVNFGQDKVAVAETGTTTAGADVEVRVTYTATNNSKQAMMVALELLAQRIQEDTWPPA' A
#
# COMPACT_ATOMS: atom_id res chain seq x y z
N MET A 1 1.23 12.87 13.66
CA MET A 1 1.53 12.25 12.36
C MET A 1 1.86 10.79 12.64
N ALA A 2 1.08 9.86 12.11
CA ALA A 2 1.21 8.44 12.41
C ALA A 2 1.51 7.66 11.14
N ALA A 3 2.51 6.78 11.19
CA ALA A 3 2.78 5.83 10.12
C ALA A 3 1.93 4.57 10.32
N ARG A 4 1.31 4.11 9.24
CA ARG A 4 0.57 2.86 9.17
C ARG A 4 1.14 2.02 8.05
N TYR A 5 1.17 0.72 8.26
CA TYR A 5 1.75 -0.23 7.31
C TYR A 5 0.71 -1.28 6.94
N TYR A 6 0.65 -1.61 5.66
CA TYR A 6 -0.15 -2.70 5.12
C TYR A 6 0.80 -3.61 4.35
N SER A 7 0.98 -4.83 4.83
CA SER A 7 1.96 -5.78 4.29
C SER A 7 1.25 -7.02 3.77
N VAL A 8 1.75 -7.58 2.67
CA VAL A 8 1.17 -8.76 2.02
C VAL A 8 2.27 -9.56 1.34
N ASN A 9 2.12 -10.89 1.32
CA ASN A 9 2.95 -11.79 0.53
C ASN A 9 2.26 -12.18 -0.77
N PHE A 10 3.02 -12.56 -1.79
CA PHE A 10 2.45 -13.03 -3.05
C PHE A 10 1.59 -14.28 -2.83
N GLY A 11 0.37 -14.27 -3.38
CA GLY A 11 -0.60 -15.36 -3.22
C GLY A 11 -1.37 -15.37 -1.88
N GLN A 12 -1.13 -14.39 -1.00
CA GLN A 12 -1.85 -14.27 0.27
C GLN A 12 -3.28 -13.72 0.08
N ASP A 13 -4.22 -14.22 0.88
CA ASP A 13 -5.60 -13.72 0.88
C ASP A 13 -5.74 -12.36 1.58
N LYS A 14 -6.65 -11.51 1.08
CA LYS A 14 -6.87 -10.16 1.60
C LYS A 14 -7.32 -10.12 3.06
N VAL A 15 -7.96 -11.17 3.58
CA VAL A 15 -8.43 -11.24 4.97
C VAL A 15 -7.25 -11.28 5.95
N ALA A 16 -6.08 -11.74 5.50
CA ALA A 16 -4.86 -11.77 6.29
C ALA A 16 -4.08 -10.44 6.25
N VAL A 17 -4.49 -9.46 5.44
CA VAL A 17 -3.84 -8.14 5.39
C VAL A 17 -4.36 -7.29 6.55
N ALA A 18 -3.45 -6.85 7.41
CA ALA A 18 -3.76 -6.01 8.57
C ALA A 18 -3.05 -4.66 8.48
N GLU A 19 -3.66 -3.65 9.10
CA GLU A 19 -3.02 -2.36 9.35
C GLU A 19 -2.19 -2.42 10.63
N THR A 20 -0.89 -2.16 10.53
CA THR A 20 0.03 -2.20 11.67
C THR A 20 0.67 -0.84 11.92
N GLY A 21 1.25 -0.65 13.12
CA GLY A 21 1.99 0.56 13.48
C GLY A 21 3.47 0.52 13.11
N THR A 22 3.97 -0.61 12.65
CA THR A 22 5.39 -0.88 12.35
C THR A 22 5.50 -1.77 11.11
N THR A 23 6.64 -1.70 10.42
CA THR A 23 6.96 -2.58 9.29
C THR A 23 6.92 -4.06 9.67
N THR A 24 6.59 -4.92 8.71
CA THR A 24 6.58 -6.38 8.82
C THR A 24 7.79 -6.96 8.12
N ALA A 25 8.73 -7.51 8.89
CA ALA A 25 9.92 -8.13 8.33
C ALA A 25 9.57 -9.34 7.46
N GLY A 26 10.12 -9.41 6.25
CA GLY A 26 9.92 -10.52 5.32
C GLY A 26 8.62 -10.48 4.52
N ALA A 27 7.87 -9.37 4.56
CA ALA A 27 6.76 -9.17 3.65
C ALA A 27 7.26 -8.91 2.22
N ASP A 28 6.66 -9.57 1.22
CA ASP A 28 7.04 -9.35 -0.20
C ASP A 28 6.70 -7.93 -0.67
N VAL A 29 5.53 -7.42 -0.26
CA VAL A 29 5.08 -6.06 -0.58
C VAL A 29 4.55 -5.39 0.67
N GLU A 30 5.00 -4.16 0.93
CA GLU A 30 4.50 -3.34 2.04
C GLU A 30 4.25 -1.89 1.63
N VAL A 31 3.11 -1.35 2.04
CA VAL A 31 2.73 0.05 1.84
C VAL A 31 2.79 0.77 3.17
N ARG A 32 3.64 1.80 3.26
CA ARG A 32 3.62 2.77 4.34
C ARG A 32 2.74 3.96 3.99
N VAL A 33 1.72 4.22 4.81
CA VAL A 33 0.86 5.40 4.73
C VAL A 33 1.15 6.31 5.91
N THR A 34 1.38 7.59 5.63
CA THR A 34 1.63 8.59 6.67
C THR A 34 0.40 9.47 6.83
N TYR A 35 -0.31 9.28 7.93
CA TYR A 35 -1.49 10.08 8.26
C TYR A 35 -1.10 11.33 9.05
N THR A 36 -1.59 12.48 8.59
CA THR A 36 -1.49 13.77 9.30
C THR A 36 -2.86 14.18 9.83
N ALA A 37 -2.94 15.28 10.58
CA ALA A 37 -4.22 15.80 11.05
C ALA A 37 -5.17 16.19 9.90
N THR A 38 -4.61 16.60 8.76
CA THR A 38 -5.37 17.04 7.58
C THR A 38 -5.59 15.92 6.56
N ASN A 39 -4.69 14.95 6.49
CA ASN A 39 -4.73 13.87 5.51
C ASN A 39 -4.78 12.51 6.21
N ASN A 40 -5.99 12.11 6.62
CA ASN A 40 -6.28 10.88 7.37
C ASN A 40 -7.39 10.03 6.71
N SER A 41 -7.72 10.29 5.44
CA SER A 41 -8.82 9.61 4.75
C SER A 41 -8.35 8.33 4.07
N LYS A 42 -8.95 7.19 4.44
CA LYS A 42 -8.75 5.91 3.74
C LYS A 42 -9.21 5.95 2.29
N GLN A 43 -10.21 6.78 1.95
CA GLN A 43 -10.61 6.96 0.55
C GLN A 43 -9.51 7.65 -0.27
N ALA A 44 -8.90 8.71 0.29
CA ALA A 44 -7.78 9.38 -0.36
C ALA A 44 -6.56 8.45 -0.53
N MET A 45 -6.31 7.58 0.46
CA MET A 45 -5.31 6.51 0.34
C MET A 45 -5.62 5.56 -0.82
N MET A 46 -6.87 5.12 -0.97
CA MET A 46 -7.25 4.22 -2.07
C MET A 46 -7.04 4.85 -3.45
N VAL A 47 -7.39 6.14 -3.61
CA VAL A 47 -7.12 6.87 -4.85
C VAL A 47 -5.62 6.93 -5.15
N ALA A 48 -4.78 7.17 -4.13
CA ALA A 48 -3.34 7.19 -4.30
C ALA A 48 -2.78 5.79 -4.68
N LEU A 49 -3.31 4.72 -4.09
CA LEU A 49 -2.93 3.34 -4.42
C LEU A 49 -3.34 2.97 -5.84
N GLU A 50 -4.49 3.45 -6.33
CA GLU A 50 -4.93 3.20 -7.70
C GLU A 50 -4.00 3.85 -8.73
N LEU A 51 -3.54 5.08 -8.48
CA LEU A 51 -2.54 5.74 -9.32
C LEU A 51 -1.21 4.98 -9.35
N LEU A 52 -0.76 4.46 -8.20
CA LEU A 52 0.42 3.61 -8.14
C LEU A 52 0.24 2.32 -8.93
N ALA A 53 -0.91 1.66 -8.79
CA ALA A 53 -1.23 0.45 -9.53
C ALA A 53 -1.24 0.70 -11.04
N GLN A 54 -1.85 1.80 -11.50
CA GLN A 54 -1.86 2.20 -12.91
C GLN A 54 -0.43 2.41 -13.44
N ARG A 55 0.42 3.14 -12.70
CA ARG A 55 1.80 3.37 -13.12
C ARG A 55 2.62 2.07 -13.23
N ILE A 56 2.45 1.16 -12.27
CA ILE A 56 3.11 -0.16 -12.30
C ILE A 56 2.59 -0.99 -13.49
N GLN A 57 1.30 -0.93 -13.79
CA GLN A 57 0.72 -1.60 -14.96
C GLN A 57 1.28 -1.03 -16.28
N GLU A 58 1.42 0.28 -16.39
CA GLU A 58 2.07 0.92 -17.55
C GLU A 58 3.54 0.51 -17.68
N ASP A 59 4.28 0.37 -16.57
CA ASP A 59 5.66 -0.15 -16.63
C ASP A 59 5.72 -1.61 -17.11
N THR A 60 4.62 -2.37 -16.97
CA THR A 60 4.51 -3.70 -17.57
C THR A 60 4.08 -3.68 -19.04
N TRP A 61 3.68 -2.53 -19.61
CA TRP A 61 3.16 -2.41 -20.98
C TRP A 61 3.25 -0.98 -21.59
N PRO A 62 4.04 -0.70 -22.67
CA PRO A 62 4.93 -1.59 -23.40
C PRO A 62 6.24 -1.80 -22.63
N PRO A 63 6.83 -3.01 -22.66
CA PRO A 63 8.14 -3.25 -22.08
C PRO A 63 9.15 -2.29 -22.71
N ALA A 64 9.98 -1.65 -21.88
CA ALA A 64 11.14 -0.92 -22.36
C ALA A 64 12.06 -1.80 -23.22
#